data_AF-A0A921MYG7-F1
#
_entry.id   AF-A0A921MYG7-F1
#
_cell.length_a   1.000
_cell.length_b   1.000
_cell.length_c   1.000
_cell.angle_alpha   90.00
_cell.angle_beta   90.00
_cell.angle_gamma   90.00
#
_symmetry.space_group_name_H-M   'P 1'
#
loop_
_entity.id
_entity.type
_entity.pdbx_description
1 polymer ?
#
loop_
_entity_poly.entity_id
_entity_poly.type
_entity_poly.pdbx_seq_one_letter_code
_entity_poly.pdbx_strand_id
1 'polypeptide(L)'
;MATISRRTLFTAATGLTTAAGVTALGTSHAAAGPPGPSPLPDPTFTEVSVHDPSVIVTDGRFYVFGSHLAAARSDDLLHWEGVADLVTPQNPLFEDVTEELAEAFAWANTDTLWAADVSETPDGRFRMYYCACEGSSPRSAMGTAIADHVEGPYRDEGIFLRSGMWDQPSEDGTIYDAQVHPNVIDPHAFVDADGRHRLVYGSYSGGIFLLDLDPATGRPTPGQGYGIHLIGGNHSRIEAPYILHSRRTGYYYLLVTFGGLDANGGYNLRVGRSRSVEGPYLDPMGQDLREAMSDPALPLFDDASIEPYGAKLLGNHRFSDVEAEGPGAGYVSPGHVSAWADPDGEDVFLFLHSRFPDTGELHQVRVHRIHFSHDGWPVIAPHRYAGEPADPRRALPHRSQLEGAWQLVDHGRAISPEIVESQRIHLHRNGKITGARSGRWRLEAGHRATVILDGQTFRGVFTRGWRESVGAWTTTFTVLGPDGRSLWGTQEVRAES
;
A
#
# COMPACT_ATOMS: atom_id res chain seq x y z
N MET A 1 -48.99 -56.21 27.13
CA MET A 1 -49.57 -56.32 25.79
C MET A 1 -48.44 -56.41 24.78
N ALA A 2 -48.41 -57.52 24.05
CA ALA A 2 -47.70 -57.81 22.80
C ALA A 2 -46.23 -57.35 22.61
N THR A 3 -45.34 -58.27 23.00
CA THR A 3 -44.10 -58.64 22.31
C THR A 3 -44.29 -58.89 20.80
N ILE A 4 -43.23 -58.74 19.99
CA ILE A 4 -42.65 -59.82 19.14
C ILE A 4 -41.37 -59.34 18.42
N SER A 5 -40.29 -60.07 18.69
CA SER A 5 -39.06 -60.22 17.90
C SER A 5 -39.26 -61.36 16.90
N ARG A 6 -38.58 -61.36 15.75
CA ARG A 6 -38.10 -62.61 15.12
C ARG A 6 -37.04 -62.41 14.05
N ARG A 7 -35.89 -63.05 14.31
CA ARG A 7 -34.91 -63.56 13.33
C ARG A 7 -35.54 -64.66 12.46
N THR A 8 -35.10 -64.75 11.20
CA THR A 8 -35.13 -65.97 10.37
C THR A 8 -33.88 -65.92 9.47
N LEU A 9 -32.81 -66.66 9.79
CA LEU A 9 -32.46 -68.04 9.39
C LEU A 9 -32.06 -68.22 7.91
N PHE A 10 -30.82 -68.70 7.76
CA PHE A 10 -30.11 -69.17 6.57
C PHE A 10 -30.86 -70.24 5.76
N THR A 11 -30.71 -70.22 4.44
CA THR A 11 -30.49 -71.47 3.67
C THR A 11 -29.60 -71.20 2.45
N ALA A 12 -28.56 -72.02 2.34
CA ALA A 12 -27.61 -72.02 1.23
C ALA A 12 -28.21 -72.68 -0.02
N ALA A 13 -27.87 -72.15 -1.20
CA ALA A 13 -28.01 -72.85 -2.46
C ALA A 13 -26.66 -72.77 -3.19
N THR A 14 -25.96 -73.90 -3.23
CA THR A 14 -24.79 -74.17 -4.07
C THR A 14 -25.21 -74.22 -5.54
N GLY A 15 -24.79 -73.22 -6.32
CA GLY A 15 -24.80 -73.26 -7.78
C GLY A 15 -23.37 -73.31 -8.29
N LEU A 16 -22.94 -74.49 -8.74
CA LEU A 16 -21.72 -74.64 -9.53
C LEU A 16 -21.99 -74.11 -10.94
N THR A 17 -21.34 -73.02 -11.33
CA THR A 17 -21.22 -72.62 -12.74
C THR A 17 -19.77 -72.28 -13.04
N THR A 18 -19.13 -73.18 -13.78
CA THR A 18 -17.87 -72.97 -14.48
C THR A 18 -18.07 -71.96 -15.61
N ALA A 19 -17.36 -70.84 -15.60
CA ALA A 19 -17.15 -70.04 -16.80
C ALA A 19 -15.86 -69.20 -16.71
N ALA A 20 -14.92 -69.57 -17.57
CA ALA A 20 -13.85 -68.81 -18.21
C ALA A 20 -13.29 -67.56 -17.49
N GLY A 21 -12.02 -67.66 -17.13
CA GLY A 21 -11.20 -66.50 -16.79
C GLY A 21 -11.09 -65.52 -17.95
N VAL A 22 -11.50 -64.27 -17.69
CA VAL A 22 -11.05 -63.09 -18.41
C VAL A 22 -10.31 -62.24 -17.39
N THR A 23 -8.98 -62.25 -17.46
CA THR A 23 -8.14 -61.26 -16.77
C THR A 23 -8.39 -59.90 -17.40
N ALA A 24 -9.34 -59.15 -16.84
CA ALA A 24 -9.43 -57.72 -17.08
C ALA A 24 -8.24 -57.06 -16.37
N LEU A 25 -7.23 -56.69 -17.16
CA LEU A 25 -6.22 -55.71 -16.76
C LEU A 25 -6.95 -54.39 -16.47
N GLY A 26 -7.30 -54.18 -15.21
CA GLY A 26 -7.79 -52.90 -14.73
C GLY A 26 -6.68 -51.87 -14.89
N THR A 27 -6.70 -51.12 -15.99
CA THR A 27 -5.94 -49.89 -16.09
C THR A 27 -6.48 -48.95 -15.02
N SER A 28 -5.69 -48.74 -13.96
CA SER A 28 -5.92 -47.64 -13.03
C SER A 28 -5.85 -46.36 -13.84
N HIS A 29 -7.00 -45.85 -14.26
CA HIS A 29 -7.11 -44.46 -14.66
C HIS A 29 -6.80 -43.66 -13.40
N ALA A 30 -5.55 -43.19 -13.29
CA ALA A 30 -5.24 -42.09 -12.41
C ALA A 30 -6.21 -40.99 -12.82
N ALA A 31 -7.19 -40.70 -11.97
CA ALA A 31 -8.05 -39.55 -12.15
C ALA A 31 -7.10 -38.36 -12.29
N ALA A 32 -7.09 -37.77 -13.48
CA ALA A 32 -6.40 -36.51 -13.69
C ALA A 32 -6.88 -35.58 -12.57
N GLY A 33 -5.94 -35.05 -11.79
CA GLY A 33 -6.27 -34.08 -10.76
C GLY A 33 -7.09 -32.94 -11.36
N PRO A 34 -7.82 -32.17 -10.52
CA PRO A 34 -8.52 -30.98 -11.01
C PRO A 34 -7.57 -30.18 -11.90
N PRO A 35 -8.02 -29.72 -13.08
CA PRO A 35 -7.17 -28.96 -13.98
C PRO A 35 -6.53 -27.81 -13.20
N GLY A 36 -5.21 -27.68 -13.30
CA GLY A 36 -4.50 -26.57 -12.69
C GLY A 36 -5.07 -25.23 -13.17
N PRO A 37 -4.85 -24.13 -12.43
CA PRO A 37 -5.29 -22.82 -12.87
C PRO A 37 -4.75 -22.55 -14.29
N SER A 38 -5.62 -22.02 -15.17
CA SER A 38 -5.23 -21.62 -16.52
C SER A 38 -3.99 -20.71 -16.45
N PRO A 39 -3.04 -20.84 -17.38
CA PRO A 39 -1.88 -19.95 -17.41
C PRO A 39 -2.36 -18.50 -17.51
N LEU A 40 -1.88 -17.65 -16.60
CA LEU A 40 -2.07 -16.21 -16.72
C LEU A 40 -1.22 -15.72 -17.89
N PRO A 41 -1.71 -14.80 -18.73
CA PRO A 41 -0.89 -14.21 -19.78
C PRO A 41 0.28 -13.44 -19.16
N ASP A 42 1.39 -13.38 -19.88
CA ASP A 42 2.54 -12.55 -19.46
C ASP A 42 2.15 -11.08 -19.60
N PRO A 43 2.34 -10.25 -18.55
CA PRO A 43 1.99 -8.84 -18.59
C PRO A 43 3.04 -8.02 -19.36
N THR A 44 2.60 -6.88 -19.84
CA THR A 44 3.47 -5.78 -20.28
C THR A 44 3.17 -4.54 -19.44
N PHE A 45 4.13 -3.61 -19.37
CA PHE A 45 4.00 -2.39 -18.56
C PHE A 45 4.41 -1.16 -19.37
N THR A 46 3.80 -0.02 -19.07
CA THR A 46 4.25 1.30 -19.54
C THR A 46 4.43 2.19 -18.34
N GLU A 47 5.65 2.67 -18.14
CA GLU A 47 6.04 3.41 -16.95
C GLU A 47 5.77 4.90 -17.08
N VAL A 48 5.46 5.54 -15.96
CA VAL A 48 5.36 6.99 -15.81
C VAL A 48 6.09 7.43 -14.53
N SER A 49 6.56 8.67 -14.54
CA SER A 49 7.17 9.33 -13.37
C SER A 49 6.20 10.37 -12.84
N VAL A 50 5.44 9.99 -11.82
CA VAL A 50 4.64 10.90 -10.99
C VAL A 50 5.14 10.71 -9.57
N HIS A 51 5.78 11.72 -8.99
CA HIS A 51 6.18 11.71 -7.58
C HIS A 51 4.93 11.94 -6.73
N ASP A 52 4.83 11.26 -5.59
CA ASP A 52 3.69 11.39 -4.66
C ASP A 52 2.30 11.11 -5.28
N PRO A 53 2.07 9.94 -5.90
CA PRO A 53 0.84 9.69 -6.65
C PRO A 53 -0.38 9.52 -5.73
N SER A 54 -1.34 10.44 -5.80
CA SER A 54 -2.69 10.30 -5.25
C SER A 54 -3.69 9.83 -6.31
N VAL A 55 -4.34 8.69 -6.04
CA VAL A 55 -5.27 8.04 -6.97
C VAL A 55 -6.69 8.59 -6.88
N ILE A 56 -7.30 8.82 -8.04
CA ILE A 56 -8.76 8.95 -8.20
C ILE A 56 -9.23 8.02 -9.32
N VAL A 57 -10.43 7.46 -9.17
CA VAL A 57 -11.07 6.65 -10.20
C VAL A 57 -12.36 7.32 -10.64
N THR A 58 -12.42 7.69 -11.92
CA THR A 58 -13.59 8.33 -12.53
C THR A 58 -13.78 7.81 -13.94
N ASP A 59 -15.03 7.68 -14.39
CA ASP A 59 -15.38 7.18 -15.72
C ASP A 59 -14.73 5.84 -16.09
N GLY A 60 -14.51 4.98 -15.10
CA GLY A 60 -13.87 3.67 -15.27
C GLY A 60 -12.36 3.71 -15.53
N ARG A 61 -11.71 4.86 -15.34
CA ARG A 61 -10.27 5.04 -15.49
C ARG A 61 -9.61 5.42 -14.18
N PHE A 62 -8.36 5.01 -14.03
CA PHE A 62 -7.49 5.42 -12.94
C PHE A 62 -6.70 6.65 -13.35
N TYR A 63 -6.67 7.64 -12.47
CA TYR A 63 -5.78 8.79 -12.56
C TYR A 63 -4.91 8.84 -11.32
N VAL A 64 -3.66 9.27 -11.47
CA VAL A 64 -2.80 9.67 -10.36
C VAL A 64 -2.36 11.10 -10.57
N PHE A 65 -2.49 11.92 -9.53
CA PHE A 65 -1.98 13.28 -9.46
C PHE A 65 -0.89 13.33 -8.40
N GLY A 66 0.18 14.08 -8.64
CA GLY A 66 1.29 14.13 -7.70
C GLY A 66 1.96 15.49 -7.64
N SER A 67 3.15 15.49 -7.05
CA SER A 67 4.00 16.67 -6.97
C SER A 67 4.36 17.21 -8.36
N HIS A 68 4.79 18.46 -8.40
CA HIS A 68 5.18 19.18 -9.62
C HIS A 68 4.08 19.29 -10.67
N LEU A 69 2.82 19.15 -10.24
CA LEU A 69 1.64 19.12 -11.12
C LEU A 69 1.74 18.00 -12.18
N ALA A 70 2.43 16.91 -11.82
CA ALA A 70 2.48 15.72 -12.63
C ALA A 70 1.20 14.90 -12.48
N ALA A 71 0.71 14.36 -13.59
CA ALA A 71 -0.45 13.49 -13.61
C ALA A 71 -0.32 12.41 -14.68
N ALA A 72 -0.89 11.24 -14.42
CA ALA A 72 -0.97 10.15 -15.37
C ALA A 72 -2.29 9.40 -15.25
N ARG A 73 -2.66 8.65 -16.29
CA ARG A 73 -3.88 7.83 -16.32
C ARG A 73 -3.63 6.42 -16.82
N SER A 74 -4.50 5.48 -16.43
CA SER A 74 -4.47 4.09 -16.87
C SER A 74 -5.87 3.49 -16.87
N ASP A 75 -6.13 2.61 -17.84
CA ASP A 75 -7.38 1.82 -17.89
C ASP A 75 -7.23 0.49 -17.13
N ASP A 76 -6.01 0.02 -16.87
CA ASP A 76 -5.74 -1.34 -16.38
C ASP A 76 -4.72 -1.44 -15.23
N LEU A 77 -4.13 -0.32 -14.80
CA LEU A 77 -3.06 -0.21 -13.79
C LEU A 77 -1.66 -0.68 -14.23
N LEU A 78 -1.54 -1.23 -15.44
CA LEU A 78 -0.29 -1.76 -16.00
C LEU A 78 0.33 -0.78 -17.00
N HIS A 79 -0.52 -0.18 -17.84
CA HIS A 79 -0.13 0.73 -18.90
C HIS A 79 -0.56 2.15 -18.55
N TRP A 80 0.42 3.00 -18.26
CA TRP A 80 0.19 4.39 -17.87
C TRP A 80 0.49 5.35 -19.02
N GLU A 81 -0.33 6.38 -19.14
CA GLU A 81 -0.16 7.50 -20.07
C GLU A 81 0.00 8.80 -19.28
N GLY A 82 1.04 9.58 -19.56
CA GLY A 82 1.23 10.89 -18.95
C GLY A 82 0.14 11.87 -19.39
N VAL A 83 -0.42 12.60 -18.44
CA VAL A 83 -1.46 13.63 -18.65
C VAL A 83 -0.86 15.03 -18.55
N ALA A 84 -0.06 15.25 -17.50
CA ALA A 84 0.56 16.54 -17.21
C ALA A 84 1.90 16.32 -16.53
N ASP A 85 2.79 17.30 -16.65
CA ASP A 85 4.07 17.33 -15.95
C ASP A 85 4.56 18.78 -15.86
N LEU A 86 5.30 19.08 -14.79
CA LEU A 86 5.90 20.37 -14.47
C LEU A 86 4.90 21.52 -14.22
N VAL A 87 5.26 22.40 -13.29
CA VAL A 87 4.54 23.65 -13.05
C VAL A 87 4.98 24.69 -14.08
N THR A 88 4.22 24.82 -15.16
CA THR A 88 4.47 25.79 -16.24
C THR A 88 3.15 26.38 -16.75
N PRO A 89 3.17 27.56 -17.40
CA PRO A 89 1.97 28.11 -18.03
C PRO A 89 1.35 27.24 -19.12
N GLN A 90 2.05 26.21 -19.61
CA GLN A 90 1.56 25.27 -20.63
C GLN A 90 0.99 23.98 -20.04
N ASN A 91 1.05 23.80 -18.71
CA ASN A 91 0.51 22.59 -18.08
C ASN A 91 -1.01 22.54 -18.30
N PRO A 92 -1.57 21.45 -18.86
CA PRO A 92 -2.97 21.41 -19.30
C PRO A 92 -3.97 21.42 -18.14
N LEU A 93 -3.52 21.15 -16.90
CA LEU A 93 -4.40 21.16 -15.75
C LEU A 93 -4.87 22.58 -15.37
N PHE A 94 -4.28 23.64 -15.89
CA PHE A 94 -4.70 25.02 -15.63
C PHE A 94 -4.66 25.84 -16.92
N GLU A 95 -5.37 26.97 -16.98
CA GLU A 95 -5.20 27.93 -18.09
C GLU A 95 -3.79 28.56 -18.05
N ASP A 96 -3.36 28.99 -16.85
CA ASP A 96 -1.97 29.32 -16.50
C ASP A 96 -1.79 29.13 -14.99
N VAL A 97 -1.16 28.02 -14.57
CA VAL A 97 -0.99 27.74 -13.13
C VAL A 97 -0.17 28.82 -12.41
N THR A 98 0.77 29.47 -13.10
CA THR A 98 1.69 30.44 -12.49
C THR A 98 0.99 31.74 -12.11
N GLU A 99 -0.06 32.10 -12.86
CA GLU A 99 -0.96 33.20 -12.52
C GLU A 99 -2.06 32.75 -11.57
N GLU A 100 -2.70 31.61 -11.86
CA GLU A 100 -3.85 31.11 -11.10
C GLU A 100 -3.50 30.87 -9.62
N LEU A 101 -2.31 30.33 -9.33
CA LEU A 101 -1.85 30.00 -7.97
C LEU A 101 -0.76 30.94 -7.44
N ALA A 102 -0.65 32.15 -7.99
CA ALA A 102 0.40 33.12 -7.66
C ALA A 102 0.51 33.41 -6.14
N GLU A 103 -0.61 33.43 -5.41
CA GLU A 103 -0.60 33.67 -3.96
C GLU A 103 0.08 32.53 -3.19
N ALA A 104 -0.08 31.28 -3.64
CA ALA A 104 0.52 30.11 -3.01
C ALA A 104 2.03 30.09 -3.24
N PHE A 105 2.46 30.33 -4.48
CA PHE A 105 3.88 30.46 -4.84
C PHE A 105 4.56 31.60 -4.09
N ALA A 106 3.91 32.76 -4.00
CA ALA A 106 4.44 33.90 -3.27
C ALA A 106 4.57 33.63 -1.76
N TRP A 107 3.60 32.93 -1.16
CA TRP A 107 3.67 32.57 0.26
C TRP A 107 4.81 31.59 0.55
N ALA A 108 4.88 30.53 -0.26
CA ALA A 108 5.81 29.41 -0.09
C ALA A 108 7.20 29.67 -0.69
N ASN A 109 7.42 30.81 -1.38
CA ASN A 109 8.70 31.17 -1.98
C ASN A 109 9.27 30.06 -2.90
N THR A 110 8.43 29.54 -3.78
CA THR A 110 8.72 28.41 -4.66
C THR A 110 8.07 28.60 -6.03
N ASP A 111 8.58 27.91 -7.04
CA ASP A 111 8.05 27.87 -8.40
C ASP A 111 7.41 26.52 -8.76
N THR A 112 7.27 25.63 -7.77
CA THR A 112 6.67 24.31 -7.94
C THR A 112 5.61 24.00 -6.88
N LEU A 113 4.80 22.97 -7.15
CA LEU A 113 3.79 22.43 -6.24
C LEU A 113 4.29 21.10 -5.68
N TRP A 114 3.83 20.77 -4.50
CA TRP A 114 4.05 19.49 -3.83
C TRP A 114 2.80 18.62 -3.94
N ALA A 115 2.77 17.48 -3.25
CA ALA A 115 1.79 16.42 -3.41
C ALA A 115 0.35 16.97 -3.44
N ALA A 116 -0.37 16.59 -4.49
CA ALA A 116 -1.76 16.97 -4.69
C ALA A 116 -2.68 15.78 -4.42
N ASP A 117 -3.91 16.09 -4.03
CA ASP A 117 -4.99 15.12 -4.00
C ASP A 117 -6.19 15.64 -4.79
N VAL A 118 -6.84 14.76 -5.55
CA VAL A 118 -8.01 15.12 -6.36
C VAL A 118 -9.18 14.25 -5.93
N SER A 119 -10.30 14.89 -5.63
CA SER A 119 -11.54 14.21 -5.24
C SER A 119 -12.72 14.69 -6.07
N GLU A 120 -13.65 13.78 -6.35
CA GLU A 120 -14.93 14.13 -6.95
C GLU A 120 -15.83 14.80 -5.91
N THR A 121 -16.44 15.91 -6.29
CA THR A 121 -17.36 16.68 -5.46
C THR A 121 -18.80 16.16 -5.65
N PRO A 122 -19.72 16.41 -4.69
CA PRO A 122 -21.10 15.94 -4.80
C PRO A 122 -21.87 16.44 -6.04
N ASP A 123 -21.41 17.49 -6.71
CA ASP A 123 -22.00 18.03 -7.93
C ASP A 123 -21.36 17.51 -9.24
N GLY A 124 -20.42 16.55 -9.13
CA GLY A 124 -19.78 15.89 -10.27
C GLY A 124 -18.57 16.62 -10.83
N ARG A 125 -18.10 17.69 -10.17
CA ARG A 125 -16.83 18.37 -10.50
C ARG A 125 -15.66 17.76 -9.74
N PHE A 126 -14.44 18.14 -10.11
CA PHE A 126 -13.20 17.63 -9.52
C PHE A 126 -12.50 18.74 -8.75
N ARG A 127 -12.21 18.48 -7.47
CA ARG A 127 -11.50 19.41 -6.59
C ARG A 127 -10.10 18.89 -6.30
N MET A 128 -9.10 19.67 -6.69
CA MET A 128 -7.70 19.45 -6.37
C MET A 128 -7.35 20.20 -5.09
N TYR A 129 -6.85 19.48 -4.09
CA TYR A 129 -6.16 20.04 -2.93
C TYR A 129 -4.70 20.17 -3.30
N TYR A 130 -4.26 21.39 -3.58
CA TYR A 130 -2.87 21.68 -3.92
C TYR A 130 -2.11 22.16 -2.70
N CYS A 131 -0.79 21.98 -2.69
CA CYS A 131 0.07 22.59 -1.70
C CYS A 131 1.40 23.05 -2.32
N ALA A 132 1.99 24.07 -1.71
CA ALA A 132 3.29 24.62 -2.08
C ALA A 132 4.14 24.81 -0.82
N CYS A 133 5.44 24.53 -0.90
CA CYS A 133 6.38 24.59 0.20
C CYS A 133 7.73 25.14 -0.29
N GLU A 134 8.40 25.95 0.55
CA GLU A 134 9.76 26.43 0.28
C GLU A 134 10.78 25.29 0.19
N GLY A 135 10.49 24.17 0.86
CA GLY A 135 11.29 22.95 0.88
C GLY A 135 12.41 22.95 1.94
N SER A 136 12.99 24.12 2.26
CA SER A 136 13.99 24.23 3.33
C SER A 136 13.39 24.48 4.73
N SER A 137 12.11 24.86 4.78
CA SER A 137 11.36 25.16 5.99
C SER A 137 9.86 24.86 5.77
N PRO A 138 9.03 24.74 6.82
CA PRO A 138 7.59 24.51 6.66
C PRO A 138 6.83 25.79 6.28
N ARG A 139 7.43 26.65 5.45
CA ARG A 139 6.81 27.83 4.86
C ARG A 139 5.94 27.37 3.70
N SER A 140 4.67 27.09 4.01
CA SER A 140 3.80 26.38 3.09
C SER A 140 2.38 26.92 3.09
N ALA A 141 1.70 26.74 1.95
CA ALA A 141 0.29 27.06 1.76
C ALA A 141 -0.44 25.88 1.14
N MET A 142 -1.69 25.67 1.57
CA MET A 142 -2.61 24.71 1.00
C MET A 142 -3.92 25.40 0.60
N GLY A 143 -4.40 25.09 -0.60
CA GLY A 143 -5.64 25.62 -1.15
C GLY A 143 -6.39 24.55 -1.95
N THR A 144 -7.53 24.93 -2.51
CA THR A 144 -8.26 24.08 -3.45
C THR A 144 -8.42 24.77 -4.79
N ALA A 145 -8.48 23.98 -5.86
CA ALA A 145 -8.88 24.41 -7.18
C ALA A 145 -9.94 23.45 -7.74
N ILE A 146 -10.85 23.93 -8.58
CA ILE A 146 -12.01 23.17 -9.07
C ILE A 146 -12.04 23.12 -10.61
N ALA A 147 -12.38 21.97 -11.17
CA ALA A 147 -12.56 21.75 -12.61
C ALA A 147 -13.84 20.97 -12.92
N ASP A 148 -14.43 21.20 -14.08
CA ASP A 148 -15.56 20.39 -14.59
C ASP A 148 -15.11 19.02 -15.13
N HIS A 149 -13.82 18.87 -15.42
CA HIS A 149 -13.20 17.63 -15.91
C HIS A 149 -11.97 17.30 -15.08
N VAL A 150 -11.71 16.00 -14.88
CA VAL A 150 -10.58 15.53 -14.05
C VAL A 150 -9.22 16.01 -14.58
N GLU A 151 -9.10 16.18 -15.90
CA GLU A 151 -7.88 16.68 -16.58
C GLU A 151 -7.86 18.22 -16.71
N GLY A 152 -8.73 18.94 -15.99
CA GLY A 152 -8.76 20.40 -15.97
C GLY A 152 -9.55 21.06 -17.12
N PRO A 153 -9.38 22.37 -17.34
CA PRO A 153 -8.55 23.26 -16.50
C PRO A 153 -9.20 23.51 -15.13
N TYR A 154 -8.39 23.46 -14.09
CA TYR A 154 -8.74 23.83 -12.72
C TYR A 154 -8.68 25.36 -12.54
N ARG A 155 -9.56 25.88 -11.70
CA ARG A 155 -9.61 27.30 -11.27
C ARG A 155 -9.47 27.39 -9.77
N ASP A 156 -8.66 28.33 -9.29
CA ASP A 156 -8.38 28.49 -7.86
C ASP A 156 -9.64 28.86 -7.06
N GLU A 157 -9.83 28.17 -5.94
CA GLU A 157 -10.83 28.50 -4.91
C GLU A 157 -10.16 29.15 -3.67
N GLY A 158 -8.83 29.34 -3.71
CA GLY A 158 -8.04 30.09 -2.76
C GLY A 158 -7.47 29.26 -1.62
N ILE A 159 -6.37 29.76 -1.04
CA ILE A 159 -5.68 29.20 0.12
C ILE A 159 -6.60 29.18 1.35
N PHE A 160 -6.55 28.10 2.12
CA PHE A 160 -7.30 27.93 3.37
C PHE A 160 -6.45 27.51 4.57
N LEU A 161 -5.20 27.09 4.37
CA LEU A 161 -4.24 26.81 5.45
C LEU A 161 -2.86 27.36 5.10
N ARG A 162 -2.15 27.86 6.12
CA ARG A 162 -0.74 28.26 6.05
C ARG A 162 0.08 27.72 7.21
N SER A 163 1.37 27.55 6.97
CA SER A 163 2.40 27.27 7.97
C SER A 163 3.65 28.10 7.72
N GLY A 164 4.55 28.17 8.71
CA GLY A 164 5.80 28.93 8.60
C GLY A 164 5.61 30.44 8.71
N MET A 165 4.53 30.90 9.36
CA MET A 165 4.34 32.31 9.74
C MET A 165 5.12 32.62 11.02
N TRP A 166 6.45 32.64 10.93
CA TRP A 166 7.32 32.87 12.09
C TRP A 166 6.96 34.14 12.85
N ASP A 167 6.94 34.04 14.18
CA ASP A 167 6.60 35.11 15.12
C ASP A 167 5.19 35.71 14.93
N GLN A 168 4.31 35.01 14.23
CA GLN A 168 2.93 35.43 13.98
C GLN A 168 1.92 34.36 14.42
N PRO A 169 0.69 34.76 14.75
CA PRO A 169 -0.39 33.81 14.99
C PRO A 169 -0.61 32.86 13.81
N SER A 170 -0.64 31.56 14.07
CA SER A 170 -1.03 30.48 13.17
C SER A 170 -2.55 30.30 13.14
N GLU A 171 -3.00 29.29 12.40
CA GLU A 171 -4.41 28.97 12.17
C GLU A 171 -5.20 28.65 13.45
N ASP A 172 -4.52 28.19 14.50
CA ASP A 172 -5.08 27.94 15.83
C ASP A 172 -5.06 29.20 16.75
N GLY A 173 -4.50 30.31 16.27
CA GLY A 173 -4.39 31.58 16.99
C GLY A 173 -3.18 31.70 17.92
N THR A 174 -2.34 30.67 18.05
CA THR A 174 -1.08 30.73 18.81
C THR A 174 0.10 31.07 17.91
N ILE A 175 1.29 31.38 18.44
CA ILE A 175 2.44 31.67 17.56
C ILE A 175 2.90 30.38 16.88
N TYR A 176 3.16 30.42 15.57
CA TYR A 176 3.56 29.22 14.82
C TYR A 176 4.86 28.59 15.37
N ASP A 177 4.79 27.34 15.80
CA ASP A 177 5.93 26.52 16.25
C ASP A 177 5.93 25.20 15.48
N ALA A 178 6.93 24.98 14.64
CA ALA A 178 7.05 23.79 13.81
C ALA A 178 7.34 22.49 14.58
N GLN A 179 7.57 22.54 15.90
CA GLN A 179 7.65 21.33 16.71
C GLN A 179 6.26 20.74 17.02
N VAL A 180 5.21 21.57 17.02
CA VAL A 180 3.85 21.17 17.41
C VAL A 180 2.79 21.48 16.35
N HIS A 181 3.07 22.42 15.44
CA HIS A 181 2.19 22.74 14.32
C HIS A 181 2.67 22.06 13.03
N PRO A 182 1.74 21.64 12.16
CA PRO A 182 2.09 20.93 10.95
C PRO A 182 2.81 21.83 9.95
N ASN A 183 3.52 21.18 9.03
CA ASN A 183 3.71 21.71 7.70
C ASN A 183 2.42 21.45 6.89
N VAL A 184 1.80 22.49 6.31
CA VAL A 184 0.49 22.34 5.64
C VAL A 184 0.62 21.81 4.20
N ILE A 185 1.11 20.58 4.06
CA ILE A 185 1.29 19.87 2.78
C ILE A 185 0.74 18.43 2.88
N ASP A 186 0.86 17.67 1.79
CA ASP A 186 0.45 16.27 1.68
C ASP A 186 -1.03 16.02 2.04
N PRO A 187 -1.98 16.71 1.39
CA PRO A 187 -3.40 16.51 1.63
C PRO A 187 -3.87 15.13 1.15
N HIS A 188 -4.82 14.56 1.88
CA HIS A 188 -5.72 13.51 1.39
C HIS A 188 -7.14 13.78 1.89
N ALA A 189 -8.02 14.15 0.96
CA ALA A 189 -9.41 14.44 1.19
C ALA A 189 -10.27 13.21 0.91
N PHE A 190 -11.11 12.83 1.87
CA PHE A 190 -11.93 11.63 1.75
C PHE A 190 -13.25 11.76 2.50
N VAL A 191 -14.19 10.87 2.18
CA VAL A 191 -15.44 10.74 2.91
C VAL A 191 -15.33 9.55 3.87
N ASP A 192 -15.54 9.80 5.16
CA ASP A 192 -15.48 8.74 6.18
C ASP A 192 -16.72 7.82 6.12
N ALA A 193 -16.70 6.72 6.89
CA ALA A 193 -17.81 5.76 6.94
C ALA A 193 -19.12 6.35 7.47
N ASP A 194 -19.08 7.48 8.16
CA ASP A 194 -20.26 8.21 8.68
C ASP A 194 -20.75 9.28 7.67
N GLY A 195 -20.10 9.40 6.50
CA GLY A 195 -20.46 10.35 5.45
C GLY A 195 -19.91 11.76 5.65
N ARG A 196 -18.97 11.96 6.59
CA ARG A 196 -18.32 13.27 6.79
C ARG A 196 -17.14 13.42 5.83
N HIS A 197 -17.00 14.61 5.28
CA HIS A 197 -15.83 14.96 4.48
C HIS A 197 -14.69 15.34 5.41
N ARG A 198 -13.52 14.75 5.18
CA ARG A 198 -12.33 14.86 6.04
C ARG A 198 -11.12 15.18 5.20
N LEU A 199 -10.14 15.84 5.81
CA LEU A 199 -8.82 16.09 5.25
C LEU A 199 -7.76 15.61 6.25
N VAL A 200 -6.98 14.61 5.89
CA VAL A 200 -5.76 14.26 6.62
C VAL A 200 -4.57 14.87 5.88
N TYR A 201 -3.61 15.45 6.61
CA TYR A 201 -2.47 16.12 6.00
C TYR A 201 -1.30 16.26 6.97
N GLY A 202 -0.14 16.64 6.46
CA GLY A 202 1.04 16.97 7.26
C GLY A 202 2.30 16.28 6.77
N SER A 203 3.43 16.95 6.97
CA SER A 203 4.77 16.41 6.71
C SER A 203 5.76 16.97 7.73
N TYR A 204 6.47 16.07 8.38
CA TYR A 204 7.48 16.38 9.36
C TYR A 204 6.92 17.30 10.47
N SER A 205 7.67 18.32 10.87
CA SER A 205 7.24 19.39 11.78
C SER A 205 6.44 18.86 12.99
N GLY A 206 5.26 19.44 13.26
CA GLY A 206 4.36 19.03 14.33
C GLY A 206 3.59 17.74 14.09
N GLY A 207 3.78 17.08 12.95
CA GLY A 207 3.14 15.81 12.63
C GLY A 207 1.94 15.92 11.69
N ILE A 208 1.09 14.89 11.76
CA ILE A 208 -0.05 14.62 10.89
C ILE A 208 -1.34 15.02 11.60
N PHE A 209 -2.20 15.73 10.89
CA PHE A 209 -3.44 16.29 11.43
C PHE A 209 -4.66 15.92 10.58
N LEU A 210 -5.83 16.00 11.21
CA LEU A 210 -7.12 15.69 10.60
C LEU A 210 -8.11 16.84 10.82
N LEU A 211 -8.77 17.27 9.75
CA LEU A 211 -9.79 18.31 9.74
C LEU A 211 -11.13 17.77 9.21
N ASP A 212 -12.22 18.32 9.74
CA ASP A 212 -13.55 18.27 9.11
C ASP A 212 -13.65 19.28 7.98
N LEU A 213 -14.17 18.85 6.83
CA LEU A 213 -14.43 19.69 5.68
C LEU A 213 -15.94 19.95 5.51
N ASP A 214 -16.27 21.16 5.04
CA ASP A 214 -17.58 21.45 4.48
C ASP A 214 -17.69 20.77 3.10
N PRO A 215 -18.69 19.90 2.86
CA PRO A 215 -18.81 19.14 1.60
C PRO A 215 -19.07 20.02 0.37
N ALA A 216 -19.69 21.19 0.53
CA ALA A 216 -19.99 22.09 -0.57
C ALA A 216 -18.74 22.85 -1.01
N THR A 217 -17.96 23.34 -0.04
CA THR A 217 -16.80 24.19 -0.33
C THR A 217 -15.48 23.42 -0.40
N GLY A 218 -15.41 22.22 0.18
CA GLY A 218 -14.15 21.47 0.33
C GLY A 218 -13.17 22.09 1.33
N ARG A 219 -13.60 23.12 2.08
CA ARG A 219 -12.75 23.84 3.03
C ARG A 219 -12.96 23.36 4.46
N PRO A 220 -11.97 23.51 5.36
CA PRO A 220 -12.15 23.20 6.77
C PRO A 220 -13.32 23.98 7.39
N THR A 221 -14.13 23.30 8.20
CA THR A 221 -15.17 23.99 8.97
C THR A 221 -14.54 24.96 10.00
N PRO A 222 -15.18 26.10 10.33
CA PRO A 222 -14.57 27.13 11.17
C PRO A 222 -14.21 26.66 12.59
N GLY A 223 -13.14 27.21 13.17
CA GLY A 223 -12.80 27.04 14.58
C GLY A 223 -11.99 25.78 14.93
N GLN A 224 -11.45 25.08 13.93
CA GLN A 224 -10.65 23.87 14.13
C GLN A 224 -9.16 24.13 14.33
N GLY A 225 -8.64 25.30 13.95
CA GLY A 225 -7.20 25.54 13.84
C GLY A 225 -6.57 24.54 12.86
N TYR A 226 -5.50 23.87 13.29
CA TYR A 226 -4.89 22.76 12.52
C TYR A 226 -5.60 21.41 12.69
N GLY A 227 -6.62 21.30 13.54
CA GLY A 227 -7.40 20.07 13.70
C GLY A 227 -6.81 19.08 14.71
N ILE A 228 -7.10 17.79 14.50
CA ILE A 228 -6.78 16.71 15.44
C ILE A 228 -5.43 16.09 15.07
N HIS A 229 -4.45 16.15 15.98
CA HIS A 229 -3.16 15.48 15.82
C HIS A 229 -3.29 13.94 15.87
N LEU A 230 -2.71 13.25 14.89
CA LEU A 230 -2.78 11.79 14.73
C LEU A 230 -1.45 11.06 14.99
N ILE A 231 -0.31 11.65 14.62
CA ILE A 231 1.04 11.06 14.73
C ILE A 231 2.10 12.12 14.43
N GLY A 232 3.27 12.04 15.07
CA GLY A 232 4.42 12.91 14.81
C GLY A 232 4.60 14.00 15.86
N GLY A 233 5.42 14.99 15.51
CA GLY A 233 5.86 16.05 16.42
C GLY A 233 7.39 16.15 16.48
N ASN A 234 7.89 17.31 16.88
CA ASN A 234 9.32 17.59 17.05
C ASN A 234 10.16 17.29 15.80
N HIS A 235 9.61 17.56 14.61
CA HIS A 235 10.25 17.30 13.32
C HIS A 235 10.55 15.82 13.04
N SER A 236 9.72 14.89 13.52
CA SER A 236 9.79 13.50 13.09
C SER A 236 9.71 13.36 11.58
N ARG A 237 10.53 12.49 10.97
CA ARG A 237 10.47 12.21 9.53
C ARG A 237 9.27 11.32 9.19
N ILE A 238 8.06 11.88 9.29
CA ILE A 238 6.78 11.23 9.06
C ILE A 238 5.93 12.16 8.18
N GLU A 239 5.46 11.66 7.05
CA GLU A 239 4.67 12.44 6.08
C GLU A 239 3.72 11.57 5.25
N ALA A 240 3.10 12.18 4.24
CA ALA A 240 2.25 11.51 3.25
C ALA A 240 1.13 10.65 3.87
N PRO A 241 0.25 11.23 4.68
CA PRO A 241 -0.81 10.48 5.31
C PRO A 241 -1.91 10.11 4.31
N TYR A 242 -2.33 8.84 4.34
CA TYR A 242 -3.48 8.37 3.59
C TYR A 242 -4.37 7.52 4.50
N ILE A 243 -5.68 7.79 4.53
CA ILE A 243 -6.63 7.04 5.35
C ILE A 243 -7.49 6.15 4.46
N LEU A 244 -7.23 4.85 4.52
CA LEU A 244 -8.05 3.84 3.85
C LEU A 244 -9.07 3.27 4.84
N HIS A 245 -10.36 3.36 4.53
CA HIS A 245 -11.40 2.63 5.27
C HIS A 245 -11.69 1.29 4.60
N SER A 246 -11.59 0.18 5.34
CA SER A 246 -11.98 -1.14 4.84
C SER A 246 -13.30 -1.58 5.46
N ARG A 247 -14.36 -1.65 4.65
CA ARG A 247 -15.66 -2.20 5.08
C ARG A 247 -15.54 -3.67 5.54
N ARG A 248 -14.64 -4.43 4.91
CA ARG A 248 -14.42 -5.86 5.23
C ARG A 248 -13.93 -6.07 6.66
N THR A 249 -13.01 -5.23 7.13
CA THR A 249 -12.44 -5.34 8.47
C THR A 249 -13.14 -4.41 9.47
N GLY A 250 -13.78 -3.36 8.96
CA GLY A 250 -14.40 -2.23 9.65
C GLY A 250 -13.40 -1.27 10.31
N TYR A 251 -12.15 -1.25 9.84
CA TYR A 251 -11.10 -0.37 10.35
C TYR A 251 -10.79 0.73 9.33
N TYR A 252 -10.40 1.89 9.85
CA TYR A 252 -9.58 2.87 9.16
C TYR A 252 -8.11 2.50 9.34
N TYR A 253 -7.33 2.58 8.27
CA TYR A 253 -5.89 2.41 8.26
C TYR A 253 -5.24 3.74 7.95
N LEU A 254 -4.44 4.25 8.88
CA LEU A 254 -3.59 5.41 8.65
C LEU A 254 -2.28 4.90 8.06
N LEU A 255 -2.13 5.05 6.75
CA LEU A 255 -0.90 4.84 6.02
C LEU A 255 -0.08 6.12 6.12
N VAL A 256 1.19 6.01 6.44
CA VAL A 256 2.14 7.13 6.52
C VAL A 256 3.51 6.65 6.07
N THR A 257 4.32 7.56 5.56
CA THR A 257 5.68 7.23 5.15
C THR A 257 6.70 7.78 6.14
N PHE A 258 7.63 6.92 6.57
CA PHE A 258 8.70 7.26 7.50
C PHE A 258 10.02 7.43 6.75
N GLY A 259 10.90 8.30 7.25
CA GLY A 259 12.23 8.56 6.70
C GLY A 259 12.23 9.64 5.61
N GLY A 260 13.36 9.77 4.92
CA GLY A 260 13.54 10.71 3.80
C GLY A 260 13.28 10.05 2.45
N LEU A 261 12.70 10.81 1.52
CA LEU A 261 12.31 10.33 0.18
C LEU A 261 13.50 9.99 -0.74
N ASP A 262 14.67 10.60 -0.52
CA ASP A 262 15.86 10.40 -1.36
C ASP A 262 16.39 8.97 -1.26
N ALA A 263 17.27 8.55 -2.17
CA ALA A 263 17.79 7.19 -2.20
C ALA A 263 18.52 6.78 -0.91
N ASN A 264 19.03 7.74 -0.12
CA ASN A 264 19.71 7.51 1.15
C ASN A 264 18.84 7.87 2.37
N GLY A 265 17.58 8.23 2.17
CA GLY A 265 16.70 8.72 3.22
C GLY A 265 15.98 7.62 4.02
N GLY A 266 15.90 6.41 3.46
CA GLY A 266 15.28 5.25 4.11
C GLY A 266 13.76 5.28 4.13
N TYR A 267 13.13 5.83 3.08
CA TYR A 267 11.69 5.95 2.94
C TYR A 267 11.00 4.58 3.04
N ASN A 268 9.98 4.48 3.89
CA ASN A 268 9.28 3.22 4.13
C ASN A 268 7.83 3.42 4.57
N LEU A 269 6.94 2.58 4.05
CA LEU A 269 5.51 2.60 4.36
C LEU A 269 5.22 1.99 5.73
N ARG A 270 4.48 2.73 6.55
CA ARG A 270 3.97 2.31 7.86
C ARG A 270 2.46 2.35 7.91
N VAL A 271 1.88 1.55 8.81
CA VAL A 271 0.44 1.58 9.08
C VAL A 271 0.10 1.39 10.55
N GLY A 272 -0.91 2.14 11.00
CA GLY A 272 -1.72 1.84 12.19
C GLY A 272 -3.19 1.76 11.82
N ARG A 273 -4.04 1.27 12.72
CA ARG A 273 -5.49 1.18 12.46
C ARG A 273 -6.33 1.64 13.64
N SER A 274 -7.54 2.12 13.34
CA SER A 274 -8.53 2.55 14.31
C SER A 274 -9.94 2.19 13.85
N ARG A 275 -10.88 2.06 14.80
CA ARG A 275 -12.32 1.98 14.50
C ARG A 275 -12.96 3.36 14.33
N SER A 276 -12.27 4.41 14.75
CA SER A 276 -12.64 5.81 14.56
C SER A 276 -11.64 6.49 13.64
N VAL A 277 -12.11 7.32 12.72
CA VAL A 277 -11.25 8.15 11.86
C VAL A 277 -10.34 9.09 12.66
N GLU A 278 -10.72 9.43 13.90
CA GLU A 278 -9.95 10.32 14.80
C GLU A 278 -8.92 9.56 15.66
N GLY A 279 -8.77 8.26 15.42
CA GLY A 279 -7.92 7.40 16.24
C GLY A 279 -8.54 7.04 17.60
N PRO A 280 -7.72 6.58 18.57
CA PRO A 280 -6.29 6.32 18.44
C PRO A 280 -6.00 5.26 17.36
N TYR A 281 -5.00 5.53 16.53
CA TYR A 281 -4.48 4.54 15.61
C TYR A 281 -3.45 3.71 16.36
N LEU A 282 -3.72 2.41 16.47
CA LEU A 282 -2.81 1.48 17.13
C LEU A 282 -2.09 0.64 16.08
N ASP A 283 -0.85 0.26 16.36
CA ASP A 283 -0.10 -0.72 15.57
C ASP A 283 -0.32 -2.17 16.07
N PRO A 284 0.28 -3.21 15.44
CA PRO A 284 0.09 -4.60 15.86
C PRO A 284 0.57 -4.92 17.29
N MET A 285 1.44 -4.08 17.85
CA MET A 285 1.95 -4.23 19.22
C MET A 285 1.06 -3.52 20.24
N GLY A 286 0.07 -2.75 19.78
CA GLY A 286 -0.85 -1.99 20.61
C GLY A 286 -0.34 -0.62 21.01
N GLN A 287 0.73 -0.12 20.37
CA GLN A 287 1.26 1.22 20.63
C GLN A 287 0.38 2.26 19.95
N ASP A 288 0.11 3.38 20.63
CA ASP A 288 -0.61 4.52 20.04
C ASP A 288 0.34 5.30 19.14
N LEU A 289 -0.03 5.47 17.87
CA LEU A 289 0.78 6.20 16.91
C LEU A 289 0.96 7.67 17.26
N ARG A 290 0.13 8.26 18.13
CA ARG A 290 0.36 9.62 18.65
C ARG A 290 1.63 9.75 19.47
N GLU A 291 2.16 8.64 20.00
CA GLU A 291 3.41 8.60 20.76
C GLU A 291 4.65 8.46 19.86
N ALA A 292 4.46 8.24 18.55
CA ALA A 292 5.54 8.17 17.59
C ALA A 292 6.00 9.58 17.21
N MET A 293 6.83 10.16 18.08
CA MET A 293 7.41 11.49 17.90
C MET A 293 8.91 11.48 18.24
N SER A 294 9.65 12.41 17.65
CA SER A 294 11.09 12.56 17.88
C SER A 294 11.33 13.13 19.26
N ASP A 295 12.44 12.75 19.89
CA ASP A 295 12.82 13.32 21.18
C ASP A 295 13.30 14.77 20.97
N PRO A 296 12.62 15.79 21.53
CA PRO A 296 12.99 17.18 21.33
C PRO A 296 14.34 17.56 21.98
N ALA A 297 14.91 16.67 22.81
CA ALA A 297 16.24 16.84 23.38
C ALA A 297 17.37 16.30 22.46
N LEU A 298 17.03 15.59 21.38
CA LEU A 298 17.97 15.06 20.39
C LEU A 298 18.04 15.97 19.15
N PRO A 299 19.04 15.79 18.27
CA PRO A 299 19.09 16.50 17.00
C PRO A 299 17.81 16.30 16.17
N LEU A 300 17.49 17.29 15.33
CA LEU A 300 16.36 17.21 14.39
C LEU A 300 16.40 15.91 13.59
N PHE A 301 15.22 15.39 13.26
CA PHE A 301 15.05 14.16 12.50
C PHE A 301 15.54 12.91 13.26
N ASP A 302 15.30 12.87 14.57
CA ASP A 302 15.57 11.69 15.39
C ASP A 302 14.63 10.53 15.00
N ASP A 303 15.13 9.68 14.10
CA ASP A 303 14.46 8.48 13.61
C ASP A 303 14.37 7.37 14.66
N ALA A 304 15.34 7.31 15.59
CA ALA A 304 15.46 6.21 16.54
C ALA A 304 14.26 6.17 17.50
N SER A 305 13.67 7.33 17.81
CA SER A 305 12.47 7.43 18.64
C SER A 305 11.19 7.03 17.90
N ILE A 306 11.14 7.16 16.57
CA ILE A 306 9.93 6.86 15.79
C ILE A 306 9.94 5.47 15.14
N GLU A 307 11.11 4.93 14.77
CA GLU A 307 11.22 3.60 14.13
C GLU A 307 10.51 2.44 14.87
N PRO A 308 10.38 2.45 16.22
CA PRO A 308 9.71 1.38 16.97
C PRO A 308 8.19 1.40 16.85
N TYR A 309 7.58 2.33 16.11
CA TYR A 309 6.13 2.44 15.96
C TYR A 309 5.67 2.06 14.55
N GLY A 310 4.39 1.66 14.45
CA GLY A 310 3.74 1.32 13.18
C GLY A 310 4.22 -0.01 12.60
N ALA A 311 3.32 -0.68 11.89
CA ALA A 311 3.69 -1.85 11.11
C ALA A 311 4.42 -1.43 9.83
N LYS A 312 5.67 -1.86 9.65
CA LYS A 312 6.45 -1.60 8.42
C LYS A 312 6.00 -2.56 7.34
N LEU A 313 5.31 -2.04 6.32
CA LEU A 313 4.74 -2.83 5.23
C LEU A 313 5.71 -3.03 4.08
N LEU A 314 6.54 -2.02 3.80
CA LEU A 314 7.42 -1.96 2.63
C LEU A 314 8.58 -1.01 2.91
N GLY A 315 9.77 -1.37 2.44
CA GLY A 315 10.97 -0.52 2.45
C GLY A 315 11.99 -1.03 1.42
N ASN A 316 13.23 -0.54 1.49
CA ASN A 316 14.28 -0.90 0.54
C ASN A 316 14.51 -2.41 0.52
N HIS A 317 14.46 -3.01 -0.68
CA HIS A 317 14.63 -4.46 -0.83
C HIS A 317 15.08 -4.83 -2.24
N ARG A 318 15.69 -6.01 -2.39
CA ARG A 318 16.04 -6.62 -3.68
C ARG A 318 15.91 -8.14 -3.63
N PHE A 319 15.35 -8.73 -4.69
CA PHE A 319 15.33 -10.19 -4.85
C PHE A 319 16.59 -10.64 -5.61
N SER A 320 17.54 -11.24 -4.89
CA SER A 320 18.97 -11.26 -5.24
C SER A 320 19.46 -12.49 -6.03
N ASP A 321 18.59 -13.38 -6.48
CA ASP A 321 18.95 -14.58 -7.27
C ASP A 321 19.03 -14.33 -8.78
N VAL A 322 18.83 -13.09 -9.21
CA VAL A 322 19.08 -12.63 -10.58
C VAL A 322 19.89 -11.34 -10.52
N GLU A 323 20.96 -11.27 -11.31
CA GLU A 323 21.66 -10.02 -11.62
C GLU A 323 20.73 -9.15 -12.48
N ALA A 324 19.78 -8.49 -11.83
CA ALA A 324 18.85 -7.55 -12.46
C ALA A 324 19.26 -6.14 -12.06
N GLU A 325 19.52 -5.30 -13.07
CA GLU A 325 19.71 -3.87 -12.90
C GLU A 325 18.38 -3.14 -13.14
N GLY A 326 18.16 -2.01 -12.46
CA GLY A 326 17.04 -1.13 -12.74
C GLY A 326 15.70 -1.51 -12.09
N PRO A 327 14.58 -0.95 -12.60
CA PRO A 327 13.32 -0.88 -11.85
C PRO A 327 12.57 -2.19 -11.56
N GLY A 328 13.03 -3.32 -12.11
CA GLY A 328 12.51 -4.67 -11.84
C GLY A 328 13.34 -5.48 -10.83
N ALA A 329 14.44 -4.92 -10.31
CA ALA A 329 15.34 -5.59 -9.37
C ALA A 329 14.84 -5.54 -7.91
N GLY A 330 14.15 -4.47 -7.55
CA GLY A 330 13.77 -4.15 -6.19
C GLY A 330 13.51 -2.65 -6.04
N TYR A 331 13.22 -2.20 -4.83
CA TYR A 331 12.88 -0.80 -4.55
C TYR A 331 13.86 -0.14 -3.59
N VAL A 332 14.04 1.16 -3.78
CA VAL A 332 14.74 2.08 -2.89
C VAL A 332 13.79 3.22 -2.58
N SER A 333 13.67 3.57 -1.31
CA SER A 333 12.78 4.59 -0.79
C SER A 333 11.34 4.53 -1.36
N PRO A 334 10.66 3.36 -1.35
CA PRO A 334 9.27 3.27 -1.78
C PRO A 334 8.36 3.94 -0.74
N GLY A 335 7.50 4.86 -1.19
CA GLY A 335 6.64 5.59 -0.27
C GLY A 335 5.76 6.62 -0.95
N HIS A 336 5.26 7.55 -0.13
CA HIS A 336 4.19 8.51 -0.44
C HIS A 336 3.05 7.85 -1.20
N VAL A 337 2.16 7.22 -0.45
CA VAL A 337 1.21 6.26 -0.99
C VAL A 337 -0.21 6.82 -1.03
N SER A 338 -0.97 6.36 -2.01
CA SER A 338 -2.42 6.39 -1.97
C SER A 338 -2.97 4.98 -2.14
N ALA A 339 -4.26 4.80 -1.86
CA ALA A 339 -4.89 3.49 -1.99
C ALA A 339 -6.32 3.60 -2.49
N TRP A 340 -6.68 2.71 -3.42
CA TRP A 340 -8.05 2.60 -3.90
C TRP A 340 -8.60 1.22 -3.62
N ALA A 341 -9.85 1.16 -3.18
CA ALA A 341 -10.61 -0.08 -3.07
C ALA A 341 -11.75 -0.04 -4.08
N ASP A 342 -12.00 -1.16 -4.76
CA ASP A 342 -13.15 -1.29 -5.64
C ASP A 342 -14.47 -1.15 -4.85
N PRO A 343 -15.60 -0.85 -5.51
CA PRO A 343 -16.86 -0.62 -4.82
C PRO A 343 -17.32 -1.79 -3.91
N ASP A 344 -16.97 -3.02 -4.30
CA ASP A 344 -17.25 -4.23 -3.52
C ASP A 344 -16.25 -4.46 -2.37
N GLY A 345 -15.09 -3.79 -2.40
CA GLY A 345 -14.02 -3.86 -1.41
C GLY A 345 -13.22 -5.17 -1.44
N GLU A 346 -13.32 -5.91 -2.53
CA GLU A 346 -12.61 -7.16 -2.78
C GLU A 346 -11.19 -6.89 -3.29
N ASP A 347 -11.06 -5.94 -4.22
CA ASP A 347 -9.78 -5.48 -4.76
C ASP A 347 -9.36 -4.18 -4.10
N VAL A 348 -8.15 -4.16 -3.56
CA VAL A 348 -7.55 -2.98 -2.94
C VAL A 348 -6.14 -2.84 -3.50
N PHE A 349 -5.83 -1.67 -4.05
CA PHE A 349 -4.54 -1.36 -4.65
C PHE A 349 -3.85 -0.23 -3.90
N LEU A 350 -2.55 -0.38 -3.72
CA LEU A 350 -1.62 0.62 -3.20
C LEU A 350 -0.91 1.24 -4.40
N PHE A 351 -0.92 2.56 -4.48
CA PHE A 351 -0.17 3.35 -5.45
C PHE A 351 0.97 4.03 -4.71
N LEU A 352 2.17 4.02 -5.27
CA LEU A 352 3.35 4.60 -4.65
C LEU A 352 4.32 5.05 -5.73
N HIS A 353 5.22 5.98 -5.39
CA HIS A 353 6.44 6.15 -6.15
C HIS A 353 7.57 5.37 -5.48
N SER A 354 8.56 4.95 -6.27
CA SER A 354 9.77 4.34 -5.74
C SER A 354 10.96 4.71 -6.60
N ARG A 355 12.12 4.83 -5.96
CA ARG A 355 13.42 4.75 -6.63
C ARG A 355 13.82 3.27 -6.75
N PHE A 356 14.94 3.02 -7.42
CA PHE A 356 15.38 1.65 -7.71
C PHE A 356 16.88 1.47 -7.43
N PRO A 357 17.31 0.26 -7.03
CA PRO A 357 18.72 -0.06 -6.84
C PRO A 357 19.56 0.40 -8.03
N ASP A 358 20.67 1.08 -7.75
CA ASP A 358 21.66 1.49 -8.75
C ASP A 358 21.14 2.48 -9.83
N THR A 359 20.02 3.18 -9.58
CA THR A 359 19.45 4.19 -10.51
C THR A 359 19.49 5.63 -9.99
N GLY A 360 20.05 5.87 -8.81
CA GLY A 360 20.04 7.18 -8.16
C GLY A 360 18.62 7.63 -7.82
N GLU A 361 18.26 8.84 -8.24
CA GLU A 361 16.98 9.49 -7.91
C GLU A 361 15.88 9.25 -8.96
N LEU A 362 16.12 8.40 -9.97
CA LEU A 362 15.07 7.99 -10.90
C LEU A 362 13.92 7.36 -10.10
N HIS A 363 12.70 7.85 -10.31
CA HIS A 363 11.50 7.30 -9.70
C HIS A 363 10.41 7.01 -10.74
N GLN A 364 9.58 6.02 -10.45
CA GLN A 364 8.42 5.67 -11.26
C GLN A 364 7.25 5.26 -10.35
N VAL A 365 6.03 5.36 -10.88
CA VAL A 365 4.82 4.86 -10.21
C VAL A 365 4.85 3.33 -10.15
N ARG A 366 4.45 2.76 -9.01
CA ARG A 366 4.22 1.34 -8.82
C ARG A 366 2.84 1.12 -8.21
N VAL A 367 2.22 0.01 -8.59
CA VAL A 367 0.93 -0.42 -8.08
C VAL A 367 1.08 -1.81 -7.50
N HIS A 368 0.66 -2.01 -6.25
CA HIS A 368 0.65 -3.32 -5.60
C HIS A 368 -0.75 -3.63 -5.09
N ARG A 369 -1.16 -4.89 -5.18
CA ARG A 369 -2.39 -5.32 -4.50
C ARG A 369 -2.17 -5.38 -2.99
N ILE A 370 -3.10 -4.83 -2.23
CA ILE A 370 -3.23 -5.00 -0.78
C ILE A 370 -4.14 -6.20 -0.52
N HIS A 371 -3.62 -7.17 0.21
CA HIS A 371 -4.43 -8.22 0.83
C HIS A 371 -4.58 -7.94 2.32
N PHE A 372 -5.47 -8.69 2.99
CA PHE A 372 -5.63 -8.57 4.42
C PHE A 372 -5.40 -9.91 5.09
N SER A 373 -4.55 -9.88 6.11
CA SER A 373 -4.32 -11.01 7.01
C SER A 373 -5.61 -11.43 7.74
N HIS A 374 -5.57 -12.62 8.35
CA HIS A 374 -6.67 -13.09 9.20
C HIS A 374 -7.08 -12.09 10.27
N ASP A 375 -6.11 -11.39 10.85
CA ASP A 375 -6.34 -10.46 11.96
C ASP A 375 -6.73 -9.06 11.47
N GLY A 376 -6.96 -8.90 10.17
CA GLY A 376 -7.41 -7.66 9.55
C GLY A 376 -6.31 -6.62 9.40
N TRP A 377 -5.03 -7.01 9.32
CA TRP A 377 -3.95 -6.12 8.90
C TRP A 377 -3.71 -6.18 7.39
N PRO A 378 -3.45 -5.04 6.72
CA PRO A 378 -3.02 -5.05 5.32
C PRO A 378 -1.66 -5.74 5.19
N VAL A 379 -1.49 -6.49 4.11
CA VAL A 379 -0.23 -7.11 3.69
C VAL A 379 -0.08 -6.89 2.18
N ILE A 380 1.07 -6.36 1.77
CA ILE A 380 1.29 -5.89 0.39
C ILE A 380 1.83 -7.04 -0.46
N ALA A 381 1.30 -7.22 -1.66
CA ALA A 381 1.81 -8.21 -2.61
C ALA A 381 3.30 -7.95 -2.91
N PRO A 382 4.17 -8.98 -2.92
CA PRO A 382 5.61 -8.74 -3.08
C PRO A 382 6.06 -8.20 -4.43
N HIS A 383 5.27 -8.43 -5.48
CA HIS A 383 5.52 -7.93 -6.83
C HIS A 383 4.41 -6.96 -7.22
N ARG A 384 4.70 -6.04 -8.15
CA ARG A 384 3.69 -5.12 -8.69
C ARG A 384 2.50 -5.89 -9.27
N TYR A 385 1.34 -5.25 -9.30
CA TYR A 385 0.13 -5.78 -9.89
C TYR A 385 0.36 -6.10 -11.37
N ALA A 386 -0.08 -7.28 -11.80
CA ALA A 386 0.19 -7.82 -13.13
C ALA A 386 -1.07 -8.43 -13.79
N GLY A 387 -2.25 -8.07 -13.31
CA GLY A 387 -3.51 -8.65 -13.79
C GLY A 387 -3.88 -9.99 -13.14
N GLU A 388 -3.21 -10.37 -12.03
CA GLU A 388 -3.60 -11.56 -11.31
C GLU A 388 -5.02 -11.40 -10.71
N PRO A 389 -5.83 -12.47 -10.61
CA PRO A 389 -7.24 -12.35 -10.23
C PRO A 389 -7.43 -11.91 -8.77
N ALA A 390 -8.48 -11.13 -8.53
CA ALA A 390 -8.87 -10.64 -7.19
C ALA A 390 -8.95 -11.74 -6.14
N ASP A 391 -9.56 -12.89 -6.49
CA ASP A 391 -9.58 -14.09 -5.67
C ASP A 391 -8.32 -14.95 -5.93
N PRO A 392 -7.32 -14.94 -5.03
CA PRO A 392 -6.06 -15.61 -5.29
C PRO A 392 -6.22 -17.13 -5.33
N ARG A 393 -7.31 -17.69 -4.77
CA ARG A 393 -7.60 -19.14 -4.84
C ARG A 393 -7.77 -19.62 -6.28
N ARG A 394 -8.13 -18.72 -7.21
CA ARG A 394 -8.25 -19.03 -8.63
C ARG A 394 -6.90 -19.16 -9.34
N ALA A 395 -5.84 -18.59 -8.76
CA ALA A 395 -4.50 -18.60 -9.32
C ALA A 395 -3.53 -19.51 -8.56
N LEU A 396 -3.78 -19.79 -7.27
CA LEU A 396 -2.83 -20.55 -6.46
C LEU A 396 -2.64 -21.99 -6.95
N PRO A 397 -1.39 -22.48 -7.01
CA PRO A 397 -1.12 -23.86 -7.35
C PRO A 397 -1.49 -24.80 -6.18
N HIS A 398 -1.53 -26.11 -6.44
CA HIS A 398 -1.77 -27.09 -5.39
C HIS A 398 -0.67 -27.03 -4.33
N ARG A 399 -0.99 -27.27 -3.05
CA ARG A 399 -0.03 -27.17 -1.92
C ARG A 399 1.30 -27.89 -2.15
N SER A 400 1.29 -29.02 -2.85
CA SER A 400 2.51 -29.78 -3.17
C SER A 400 3.49 -29.02 -4.07
N GLN A 401 3.00 -28.04 -4.84
CA GLN A 401 3.81 -27.20 -5.70
C GLN A 401 4.42 -25.99 -4.95
N LEU A 402 4.04 -25.77 -3.68
CA LEU A 402 4.67 -24.76 -2.81
C LEU A 402 5.99 -25.25 -2.22
N GLU A 403 6.24 -26.56 -2.23
CA GLU A 403 7.52 -27.12 -1.82
C GLU A 403 8.62 -26.70 -2.79
N GLY A 404 9.76 -26.27 -2.27
CA GLY A 404 10.89 -25.84 -3.11
C GLY A 404 11.72 -24.71 -2.49
N ALA A 405 12.57 -24.13 -3.33
CA ALA A 405 13.39 -22.97 -2.98
C ALA A 405 12.61 -21.66 -3.15
N TRP A 406 12.84 -20.73 -2.23
CA TRP A 406 12.18 -19.44 -2.15
C TRP A 406 13.20 -18.37 -1.75
N GLN A 407 12.94 -17.14 -2.16
CA GLN A 407 13.62 -15.94 -1.68
C GLN A 407 12.74 -15.27 -0.62
N LEU A 408 13.32 -14.91 0.51
CA LEU A 408 12.66 -14.29 1.65
C LEU A 408 13.23 -12.90 1.91
N VAL A 409 12.40 -11.87 1.89
CA VAL A 409 12.73 -10.52 2.37
C VAL A 409 12.10 -10.32 3.74
N ASP A 410 12.89 -9.86 4.71
CA ASP A 410 12.46 -9.46 6.04
C ASP A 410 12.66 -7.94 6.15
N HIS A 411 11.59 -7.15 5.99
CA HIS A 411 11.72 -5.68 5.89
C HIS A 411 12.21 -5.02 7.18
N GLY A 412 12.29 -5.78 8.28
CA GLY A 412 12.70 -5.27 9.58
C GLY A 412 11.77 -4.17 10.07
N ARG A 413 12.30 -3.31 10.95
CA ARG A 413 11.59 -2.12 11.47
C ARG A 413 12.41 -0.85 11.42
N ALA A 414 13.68 -0.91 11.05
CA ALA A 414 14.53 0.26 11.03
C ALA A 414 14.10 1.23 9.92
N ILE A 415 14.30 2.53 10.16
CA ILE A 415 14.40 3.53 9.08
C ILE A 415 15.85 3.46 8.61
N SER A 416 16.09 2.96 7.39
CA SER A 416 17.45 2.69 6.91
C SER A 416 17.54 2.84 5.39
N PRO A 417 18.63 3.42 4.86
CA PRO A 417 18.90 3.43 3.43
C PRO A 417 19.34 2.07 2.89
N GLU A 418 19.71 1.13 3.75
CA GLU A 418 20.23 -0.17 3.32
C GLU A 418 19.19 -0.98 2.54
N ILE A 419 19.61 -1.51 1.40
CA ILE A 419 18.79 -2.42 0.60
C ILE A 419 18.80 -3.81 1.27
N VAL A 420 17.62 -4.28 1.67
CA VAL A 420 17.47 -5.63 2.22
C VAL A 420 17.52 -6.66 1.09
N GLU A 421 18.64 -7.36 0.98
CA GLU A 421 18.78 -8.50 0.06
C GLU A 421 17.95 -9.70 0.53
N SER A 422 17.28 -10.34 -0.42
CA SER A 422 16.52 -11.55 -0.13
C SER A 422 17.42 -12.71 0.29
N GLN A 423 16.91 -13.53 1.22
CA GLN A 423 17.58 -14.70 1.74
C GLN A 423 16.97 -15.97 1.16
N ARG A 424 17.82 -16.90 0.70
CA ARG A 424 17.34 -18.19 0.17
C ARG A 424 16.88 -19.12 1.29
N ILE A 425 15.61 -19.52 1.24
CA ILE A 425 14.99 -20.51 2.12
C ILE A 425 14.42 -21.68 1.30
N HIS A 426 14.06 -22.77 1.99
CA HIS A 426 13.38 -23.91 1.40
C HIS A 426 12.13 -24.25 2.20
N LEU A 427 10.98 -24.29 1.54
CA LEU A 427 9.71 -24.73 2.11
C LEU A 427 9.56 -26.23 1.87
N HIS A 428 9.52 -27.03 2.92
CA HIS A 428 9.33 -28.48 2.83
C HIS A 428 7.86 -28.86 2.91
N ARG A 429 7.43 -29.93 2.25
CA ARG A 429 6.03 -30.40 2.28
C ARG A 429 5.50 -30.71 3.68
N ASN A 430 6.38 -31.11 4.60
CA ASN A 430 6.04 -31.34 6.01
C ASN A 430 5.84 -30.06 6.83
N GLY A 431 5.89 -28.88 6.19
CA GLY A 431 5.70 -27.58 6.82
C GLY A 431 6.95 -27.02 7.49
N LYS A 432 8.15 -27.59 7.29
CA LYS A 432 9.41 -27.00 7.77
C LYS A 432 9.93 -25.94 6.81
N ILE A 433 10.62 -24.94 7.36
CA ILE A 433 11.47 -24.00 6.62
C ILE A 433 12.92 -24.32 6.99
N THR A 434 13.83 -24.37 6.00
CA THR A 434 15.28 -24.49 6.19
C THR A 434 16.03 -23.55 5.24
N GLY A 435 17.37 -23.47 5.32
CA GLY A 435 18.21 -22.61 4.49
C GLY A 435 18.79 -21.49 5.33
N ALA A 436 18.76 -20.26 4.82
CA ALA A 436 19.21 -19.08 5.56
C ALA A 436 18.42 -18.84 6.86
N ARG A 437 17.16 -19.30 6.91
CA ARG A 437 16.29 -19.25 8.09
C ARG A 437 15.70 -20.63 8.37
N SER A 438 15.31 -20.86 9.61
CA SER A 438 14.69 -22.11 10.05
C SER A 438 13.37 -21.86 10.76
N GLY A 439 12.34 -22.65 10.46
CA GLY A 439 11.01 -22.40 10.99
C GLY A 439 9.91 -23.34 10.50
N ARG A 440 8.69 -22.82 10.43
CA ARG A 440 7.51 -23.53 9.92
C ARG A 440 6.71 -22.67 8.96
N TRP A 441 6.00 -23.29 8.03
CA TRP A 441 5.01 -22.64 7.19
C TRP A 441 3.73 -23.48 7.10
N ARG A 442 2.59 -22.82 6.88
CA ARG A 442 1.29 -23.45 6.64
C ARG A 442 0.51 -22.63 5.61
N LEU A 443 0.01 -23.32 4.59
CA LEU A 443 -1.15 -22.88 3.83
C LEU A 443 -2.40 -23.36 4.58
N GLU A 444 -3.17 -22.41 5.09
CA GLU A 444 -4.44 -22.64 5.77
C GLU A 444 -5.61 -22.55 4.76
N ALA A 445 -6.86 -22.47 5.24
CA ALA A 445 -8.02 -22.45 4.37
C ALA A 445 -7.96 -21.32 3.32
N GLY A 446 -8.31 -21.67 2.08
CA GLY A 446 -8.22 -20.77 0.93
C GLY A 446 -6.78 -20.48 0.54
N HIS A 447 -6.33 -19.27 0.85
CA HIS A 447 -5.00 -18.75 0.53
C HIS A 447 -4.23 -18.23 1.75
N ARG A 448 -4.73 -18.46 2.97
CA ARG A 448 -4.14 -17.89 4.18
C ARG A 448 -2.77 -18.48 4.46
N ALA A 449 -1.79 -17.62 4.72
CA ALA A 449 -0.43 -18.00 5.04
C ALA A 449 -0.15 -17.78 6.53
N THR A 450 0.48 -18.80 7.14
CA THR A 450 1.10 -18.68 8.46
C THR A 450 2.57 -19.08 8.33
N VAL A 451 3.48 -18.18 8.71
CA VAL A 451 4.93 -18.40 8.73
C VAL A 451 5.42 -18.24 10.16
N ILE A 452 6.20 -19.19 10.66
CA ILE A 452 6.79 -19.13 12.00
C ILE A 452 8.30 -19.07 11.84
N LEU A 453 8.88 -17.92 12.18
CA LEU A 453 10.31 -17.63 12.15
C LEU A 453 10.68 -16.90 13.45
N ASP A 454 11.87 -17.19 13.97
CA ASP A 454 12.42 -16.58 15.20
C ASP A 454 11.46 -16.61 16.41
N GLY A 455 10.68 -17.69 16.55
CA GLY A 455 9.71 -17.86 17.63
C GLY A 455 8.41 -17.05 17.46
N GLN A 456 8.28 -16.27 16.39
CA GLN A 456 7.11 -15.42 16.12
C GLN A 456 6.23 -16.02 15.03
N THR A 457 4.93 -15.72 15.08
CA THR A 457 3.94 -16.19 14.11
C THR A 457 3.48 -15.03 13.23
N PHE A 458 3.88 -15.05 11.97
CA PHE A 458 3.48 -14.09 10.94
C PHE A 458 2.26 -14.62 10.20
N ARG A 459 1.30 -13.73 9.89
CA ARG A 459 0.03 -14.06 9.24
C ARG A 459 -0.23 -13.19 8.03
N GLY A 460 -0.78 -13.79 6.99
CA GLY A 460 -1.10 -13.09 5.74
C GLY A 460 -1.65 -14.05 4.71
N VAL A 461 -1.14 -13.97 3.49
CA VAL A 461 -1.66 -14.74 2.34
C VAL A 461 -0.54 -15.28 1.45
N PHE A 462 -0.82 -16.41 0.80
CA PHE A 462 -0.15 -16.86 -0.41
C PHE A 462 -0.89 -16.27 -1.62
N THR A 463 -0.15 -15.79 -2.61
CA THR A 463 -0.73 -15.24 -3.86
C THR A 463 0.13 -15.63 -5.06
N ARG A 464 -0.20 -15.11 -6.24
CA ARG A 464 0.70 -15.12 -7.40
C ARG A 464 1.21 -13.71 -7.64
N GLY A 465 2.40 -13.63 -8.23
CA GLY A 465 2.93 -12.38 -8.76
C GLY A 465 3.76 -12.63 -10.01
N TRP A 466 3.85 -11.61 -10.86
CA TRP A 466 4.76 -11.62 -12.00
C TRP A 466 6.13 -11.14 -11.55
N ARG A 467 7.16 -11.96 -11.75
CA ARG A 467 8.53 -11.60 -11.39
C ARG A 467 9.24 -11.05 -12.62
N GLU A 468 9.31 -9.72 -12.70
CA GLU A 468 9.88 -8.98 -13.84
C GLU A 468 11.33 -9.39 -14.14
N SER A 469 12.16 -9.56 -13.11
CA SER A 469 13.58 -9.96 -13.26
C SER A 469 13.80 -11.31 -13.95
N VAL A 470 12.80 -12.20 -13.96
CA VAL A 470 12.87 -13.51 -14.62
C VAL A 470 11.92 -13.61 -15.82
N GLY A 471 10.96 -12.71 -15.94
CA GLY A 471 9.90 -12.79 -16.95
C GLY A 471 9.00 -14.01 -16.74
N ALA A 472 8.58 -14.28 -15.50
CA ALA A 472 7.77 -15.45 -15.19
C ALA A 472 6.79 -15.24 -14.02
N TRP A 473 5.64 -15.88 -14.11
CA TRP A 473 4.70 -16.02 -12.99
C TRP A 473 5.28 -16.92 -11.90
N THR A 474 5.17 -16.47 -10.65
CA THR A 474 5.62 -17.22 -9.48
C THR A 474 4.59 -17.17 -8.36
N THR A 475 4.68 -18.13 -7.44
CA THR A 475 3.92 -18.08 -6.19
C THR A 475 4.64 -17.18 -5.20
N THR A 476 3.88 -16.38 -4.47
CA THR A 476 4.41 -15.50 -3.44
C THR A 476 3.70 -15.73 -2.11
N PHE A 477 4.28 -15.21 -1.03
CA PHE A 477 3.54 -14.95 0.19
C PHE A 477 3.90 -13.59 0.75
N THR A 478 2.97 -12.98 1.46
CA THR A 478 3.17 -11.74 2.22
C THR A 478 2.49 -11.91 3.58
N VAL A 479 3.23 -11.66 4.66
CA VAL A 479 2.76 -11.90 6.02
C VAL A 479 3.26 -10.80 6.96
N LEU A 480 2.45 -10.46 7.97
CA LEU A 480 2.76 -9.48 9.00
C LEU A 480 2.90 -10.18 10.36
N GLY A 481 3.93 -9.79 11.12
CA GLY A 481 4.22 -10.28 12.46
C GLY A 481 3.53 -9.46 13.55
N PRO A 482 3.41 -10.01 14.78
CA PRO A 482 2.90 -9.27 15.93
C PRO A 482 3.86 -8.15 16.37
N ASP A 483 5.11 -8.19 15.92
CA ASP A 483 6.13 -7.15 16.12
C ASP A 483 6.09 -6.06 15.02
N GLY A 484 5.07 -6.07 14.15
CA GLY A 484 4.93 -5.07 13.09
C GLY A 484 5.89 -5.22 11.90
N ARG A 485 6.63 -6.34 11.81
CA ARG A 485 7.48 -6.63 10.64
C ARG A 485 6.72 -7.35 9.54
N SER A 486 6.94 -6.95 8.30
CA SER A 486 6.46 -7.66 7.12
C SER A 486 7.53 -8.59 6.55
N LEU A 487 7.12 -9.79 6.19
CA LEU A 487 7.96 -10.76 5.47
C LEU A 487 7.33 -11.06 4.11
N TRP A 488 8.15 -11.00 3.07
CA TRP A 488 7.76 -11.36 1.71
C TRP A 488 8.53 -12.58 1.24
N GLY A 489 7.83 -13.47 0.55
CA GLY A 489 8.41 -14.63 -0.08
C GLY A 489 8.07 -14.68 -1.56
N THR A 490 9.03 -15.02 -2.39
CA THR A 490 8.79 -15.37 -3.80
C THR A 490 9.43 -16.72 -4.10
N GLN A 491 8.68 -17.62 -4.71
CA GLN A 491 9.19 -18.93 -5.09
C GLN A 491 10.20 -18.78 -6.22
N GLU A 492 11.30 -19.52 -6.15
CA GLU A 492 12.26 -19.54 -7.24
C GLU A 492 11.66 -20.31 -8.43
N VAL A 493 11.67 -19.66 -9.57
CA VAL A 493 11.28 -20.24 -10.86
C VAL A 493 12.54 -20.43 -11.68
N ARG A 494 12.71 -21.60 -12.31
CA ARG A 494 13.81 -21.80 -13.26
C ARG A 494 13.40 -21.10 -14.55
N ALA A 495 14.29 -20.27 -15.10
CA ALA A 495 14.12 -19.78 -16.47
C ALA A 495 13.95 -20.98 -17.40
N GLU A 496 12.89 -21.01 -18.19
CA GLU A 496 12.80 -21.93 -19.33
C GLU A 496 13.84 -21.45 -20.35
N SER A 497 14.87 -22.27 -20.55
CA SER A 497 16.02 -22.01 -21.43
C SER A 497 15.66 -22.09 -22.91
#